data_AF-A0A6A5VJE7-F1
#
_entry.id   AF-A0A6A5VJE7-F1
#
_cell.length_a   1.000
_cell.length_b   1.000
_cell.length_c   1.000
_cell.angle_alpha   90.00
_cell.angle_beta   90.00
_cell.angle_gamma   90.00
#
_symmetry.space_group_name_H-M   'P 1'
#
loop_
_entity.id
_entity.type
_entity.pdbx_description
1 polymer ?
#
loop_
_entity_poly.entity_id
_entity_poly.type
_entity_poly.pdbx_seq_one_letter_code
_entity_poly.pdbx_strand_id
1 'polypeptide(L)'
;MQILSTILLLTATSSAFVVQNCRGNFKENHKNNRCHEYDVGTSLKFQSDAGCTITMYSEFGCKGTNYSTKSQNKCIGLPGHKSIKSIMCR
;
A
#
# COMPACT_ATOMS: atom_id res chain seq x y z
N MET A 1 7.14 43.50 24.23
CA MET A 1 7.64 42.17 23.81
C MET A 1 6.47 41.41 23.19
N GLN A 2 6.42 41.29 21.87
CA GLN A 2 5.40 40.49 21.18
C GLN A 2 5.91 39.06 21.03
N ILE A 3 5.18 38.11 21.60
CA ILE A 3 5.47 36.68 21.48
C ILE A 3 4.75 36.21 20.22
N LEU A 4 5.48 36.05 19.12
CA LEU A 4 4.97 35.37 17.92
C LEU A 4 4.64 33.92 18.31
N SER A 5 3.35 33.60 18.35
CA SER A 5 2.87 32.22 18.49
C SER A 5 3.08 31.50 17.16
N THR A 6 4.13 30.69 17.07
CA THR A 6 4.38 29.81 15.92
C THR A 6 3.32 28.71 15.92
N ILE A 7 2.32 28.84 15.06
CA ILE A 7 1.35 27.78 14.77
C ILE A 7 2.12 26.67 14.05
N LEU A 8 2.47 25.62 14.79
CA LEU A 8 2.97 24.37 14.22
C LEU A 8 1.79 23.70 13.49
N LEU A 9 1.64 23.95 12.19
CA LEU A 9 0.78 23.12 11.35
C LEU A 9 1.41 21.72 11.29
N LEU A 10 0.84 20.77 12.03
CA LEU A 10 1.12 19.35 11.81
C LEU A 10 0.65 19.02 10.38
N THR A 11 1.62 18.95 9.48
CA THR A 11 1.40 18.49 8.11
C THR A 11 0.76 17.11 8.19
N ALA A 12 -0.40 16.96 7.53
CA ALA A 12 -1.16 15.72 7.49
C ALA A 12 -0.20 14.58 7.14
N THR A 13 0.06 13.70 8.10
CA THR A 13 0.83 12.48 7.88
C THR A 13 0.08 11.70 6.82
N SER A 14 0.60 11.69 5.59
CA SER A 14 0.04 10.83 4.55
C SER A 14 0.13 9.42 5.09
N SER A 15 -1.03 8.85 5.45
CA SER A 15 -1.09 7.49 6.00
C SER A 15 -0.27 6.57 5.12
N ALA A 16 0.59 5.75 5.72
CA ALA A 16 1.47 4.85 5.00
C ALA A 16 1.01 3.41 5.17
N PHE A 17 1.46 2.55 4.27
CA PHE A 17 1.30 1.12 4.38
C PHE A 17 2.60 0.43 3.98
N VAL A 18 2.87 -0.70 4.62
CA VAL A 18 4.01 -1.54 4.36
C VAL A 18 3.56 -2.70 3.49
N VAL A 19 4.33 -3.02 2.47
CA VAL A 19 4.10 -4.20 1.62
C VAL A 19 5.33 -5.08 1.68
N GLN A 20 5.11 -6.37 1.81
CA GLN A 20 6.16 -7.37 1.83
C GLN A 20 5.77 -8.50 0.88
N ASN A 21 6.70 -9.06 0.12
CA ASN A 21 6.38 -10.27 -0.61
C ASN A 21 6.27 -11.47 0.35
N CYS A 22 5.59 -12.53 -0.08
CA CYS A 22 5.35 -13.68 0.77
C CYS A 22 6.62 -14.49 1.14
N ARG A 23 7.68 -14.35 0.34
CA ARG A 23 8.99 -14.96 0.60
C ARG A 23 9.80 -14.22 1.67
N GLY A 24 9.42 -12.98 1.98
CA GLY A 24 10.02 -12.17 3.02
C GLY A 24 11.31 -11.43 2.64
N ASN A 25 11.76 -11.54 1.39
CA ASN A 25 12.99 -10.90 0.91
C ASN A 25 12.77 -9.56 0.20
N PHE A 26 11.52 -9.10 0.08
CA PHE A 26 11.17 -7.77 -0.42
C PHE A 26 10.22 -7.09 0.57
N LYS A 27 10.50 -5.84 0.94
CA LYS A 27 9.69 -5.03 1.84
C LYS A 27 9.82 -3.55 1.49
N GLU A 28 8.71 -2.86 1.27
CA GLU A 28 8.67 -1.43 0.96
C GLU A 28 7.56 -0.69 1.72
N ASN A 29 7.78 0.60 1.96
CA ASN A 29 6.80 1.50 2.54
C ASN A 29 6.24 2.41 1.45
N HIS A 30 4.91 2.48 1.37
CA HIS A 30 4.20 3.24 0.37
C HIS A 30 3.25 4.24 1.03
N LYS A 31 2.95 5.33 0.32
CA LYS A 31 1.94 6.31 0.73
C LYS A 31 0.54 5.82 0.33
N ASN A 32 -0.44 5.95 1.21
CA ASN A 32 -1.85 5.68 0.90
C ASN A 32 -2.34 6.61 -0.23
N ASN A 33 -3.46 6.23 -0.85
CA ASN A 33 -4.13 6.98 -1.90
C ASN A 33 -3.25 7.30 -3.12
N ARG A 34 -2.19 6.52 -3.34
CA ARG A 34 -1.37 6.55 -4.55
C ARG A 34 -1.22 5.16 -5.12
N CYS A 35 -1.12 5.08 -6.44
CA CYS A 35 -0.73 3.86 -7.11
C CYS A 35 0.79 3.68 -7.00
N HIS A 36 1.21 2.46 -6.70
CA HIS A 36 2.62 2.08 -6.65
C HIS A 36 2.81 0.84 -7.48
N GLU A 37 3.88 0.80 -8.27
CA GLU A 37 4.23 -0.40 -9.00
C GLU A 37 4.76 -1.47 -8.04
N TYR A 38 4.44 -2.72 -8.33
CA TYR A 38 4.84 -3.89 -7.54
C TYR A 38 5.02 -5.03 -8.54
N ASP A 39 6.25 -5.39 -8.90
CA ASP A 39 6.52 -6.47 -9.85
C ASP A 39 7.46 -7.53 -9.27
N VAL A 40 7.07 -8.07 -8.12
CA VAL A 40 7.90 -9.03 -7.37
C VAL A 40 7.18 -10.35 -7.08
N GLY A 41 6.04 -10.60 -7.71
CA GLY A 41 5.37 -11.89 -7.69
C GLY A 41 3.84 -11.85 -7.80
N THR A 42 3.22 -12.98 -7.46
CA THR A 42 1.77 -13.22 -7.53
C THR A 42 1.04 -13.02 -6.20
N SER A 43 1.81 -12.76 -5.13
CA SER A 43 1.27 -12.57 -3.78
C SER A 43 2.10 -11.57 -2.97
N LEU A 44 1.45 -10.98 -1.98
CA LEU A 44 2.04 -10.06 -1.01
C LEU A 44 1.38 -10.19 0.36
N LYS A 45 2.02 -9.62 1.36
CA LYS A 45 1.47 -9.25 2.66
C LYS A 45 1.46 -7.74 2.73
N PHE A 46 0.49 -7.17 3.43
CA PHE A 46 0.51 -5.75 3.73
C PHE A 46 0.13 -5.49 5.19
N GLN A 47 0.58 -4.34 5.68
CA GLN A 47 0.20 -3.79 6.98
C GLN A 47 -0.04 -2.30 6.83
N SER A 48 -1.08 -1.77 7.46
CA SER A 48 -1.33 -0.34 7.59
C SER A 48 -1.96 -0.02 8.93
N ASP A 49 -1.34 0.91 9.65
CA ASP A 49 -1.83 1.39 10.93
C ASP A 49 -3.13 2.20 10.78
N ALA A 50 -3.37 2.75 9.59
CA ALA A 50 -4.59 3.47 9.26
C ALA A 50 -5.75 2.55 8.81
N GLY A 51 -5.55 1.22 8.81
CA GLY A 51 -6.61 0.26 8.47
C GLY A 51 -7.07 0.30 7.01
N CYS A 52 -6.22 0.76 6.09
CA CYS A 52 -6.59 0.91 4.69
C CYS A 52 -6.90 -0.45 4.02
N THR A 53 -7.71 -0.38 2.96
CA THR A 53 -8.01 -1.50 2.07
C THR A 53 -6.99 -1.51 0.95
N ILE A 54 -6.15 -2.56 0.88
CA ILE A 54 -5.24 -2.71 -0.25
C ILE A 54 -6.01 -3.23 -1.46
N THR A 55 -5.71 -2.69 -2.63
CA THR A 55 -6.13 -3.20 -3.93
C THR A 55 -4.90 -3.59 -4.72
N MET A 56 -4.88 -4.82 -5.20
CA MET A 56 -3.86 -5.36 -6.10
C MET A 56 -4.39 -5.32 -7.53
N TYR A 57 -3.52 -5.05 -8.49
CA TYR A 57 -3.86 -4.91 -9.90
C TYR A 57 -2.94 -5.78 -10.76
N SER A 58 -3.49 -6.39 -11.81
CA SER A 58 -2.73 -7.25 -12.72
C SER A 58 -1.85 -6.50 -13.72
N GLU A 59 -2.03 -5.18 -13.83
CA GLU A 59 -1.26 -4.31 -14.75
C GLU A 59 -0.65 -3.12 -14.00
N PHE A 60 0.38 -2.52 -14.59
CA PHE A 60 1.03 -1.33 -14.04
C PHE A 60 0.08 -0.13 -14.02
N GLY A 61 0.30 0.81 -13.10
CA GLY A 61 -0.51 2.03 -12.99
C GLY A 61 -1.95 1.80 -12.52
N CYS A 62 -2.18 0.75 -11.73
CA CYS A 62 -3.46 0.42 -11.08
C CYS A 62 -4.61 0.15 -12.07
N LYS A 63 -4.32 -0.70 -13.06
CA LYS A 63 -5.23 -1.08 -14.16
C LYS A 63 -5.48 -2.59 -14.20
N GLY A 64 -6.41 -3.00 -15.06
CA GLY A 64 -6.71 -4.41 -15.31
C GLY A 64 -7.52 -5.09 -14.21
N THR A 65 -7.40 -6.42 -14.13
CA THR A 65 -8.07 -7.23 -13.09
C THR A 65 -7.57 -6.80 -11.71
N ASN A 66 -8.49 -6.63 -10.76
CA ASN A 66 -8.13 -6.24 -9.40
C ASN A 66 -8.77 -7.13 -8.34
N TYR A 67 -8.19 -7.08 -7.15
CA TYR A 67 -8.73 -7.67 -5.94
C TYR A 67 -8.39 -6.81 -4.74
N SER A 68 -9.39 -6.52 -3.91
CA SER A 68 -9.26 -5.66 -2.73
C SER A 68 -9.50 -6.43 -1.45
N THR A 69 -8.74 -6.13 -0.39
CA THR A 69 -8.94 -6.75 0.91
C THR A 69 -8.43 -5.89 2.06
N LYS A 70 -9.00 -6.12 3.25
CA LYS A 70 -8.52 -5.57 4.54
C LYS A 70 -7.69 -6.58 5.33
N SER A 71 -7.49 -7.79 4.80
CA SER A 71 -6.78 -8.86 5.50
C SER A 71 -5.27 -8.58 5.55
N GLN A 72 -4.83 -7.91 6.62
CA GLN A 72 -3.43 -7.59 6.85
C GLN A 72 -2.62 -8.83 7.28
N ASN A 73 -1.29 -8.76 7.12
CA ASN A 73 -0.33 -9.77 7.59
C ASN A 73 -0.53 -11.20 7.07
N LYS A 74 -1.38 -11.41 6.05
CA LYS A 74 -1.58 -12.69 5.38
C LYS A 74 -1.10 -12.62 3.95
N CYS A 75 -0.63 -13.74 3.42
CA CYS A 75 -0.31 -13.88 2.02
C CYS A 75 -1.58 -13.89 1.19
N ILE A 76 -1.75 -12.84 0.40
CA ILE A 76 -2.90 -12.60 -0.47
C ILE A 76 -2.39 -12.40 -1.89
N GLY A 77 -3.21 -12.74 -2.88
CA GLY A 77 -2.87 -12.62 -4.29
C GLY A 77 -4.10 -12.35 -5.14
N LEU A 78 -3.87 -12.08 -6.42
CA LEU A 78 -4.96 -11.95 -7.39
C LEU A 78 -5.61 -13.33 -7.66
N PRO A 79 -6.91 -13.36 -7.98
CA PRO A 79 -7.58 -14.57 -8.45
C PRO A 79 -6.84 -15.20 -9.65
N GLY A 80 -6.76 -16.52 -9.68
CA GLY A 80 -6.09 -17.26 -10.76
C GLY A 80 -4.56 -17.14 -10.74
N HIS A 81 -3.96 -16.82 -9.60
CA HIS A 81 -2.50 -16.74 -9.42
C HIS A 81 -1.81 -15.75 -10.39
N LYS A 82 -2.52 -14.70 -10.80
CA LYS A 82 -1.96 -13.66 -11.68
C LYS A 82 -0.84 -12.90 -10.98
N SER A 83 0.13 -12.44 -11.75
CA SER A 83 1.14 -11.49 -11.27
C SER A 83 0.48 -10.20 -10.83
N ILE A 84 0.89 -9.71 -9.66
CA ILE A 84 0.54 -8.37 -9.21
C ILE A 84 1.56 -7.44 -9.89
N LYS A 85 1.08 -6.35 -10.47
CA LYS A 85 1.92 -5.36 -11.16
C LYS A 85 1.86 -3.99 -10.50
N SER A 86 0.79 -3.69 -9.80
CA SER A 86 0.65 -2.46 -9.03
C SER A 86 -0.32 -2.63 -7.87
N ILE A 87 -0.20 -1.73 -6.90
CA ILE A 87 -0.94 -1.76 -5.64
C ILE A 87 -1.34 -0.35 -5.22
N MET A 88 -2.45 -0.27 -4.49
CA MET A 88 -2.93 0.97 -3.89
C MET A 88 -3.66 0.66 -2.59
N CYS A 89 -3.37 1.42 -1.53
CA CYS A 89 -4.12 1.34 -0.29
C CYS A 89 -4.98 2.58 -0.10
N ARG A 90 -6.28 2.38 0.18
CA ARG A 90 -7.28 3.43 0.41
C ARG A 90 -7.94 3.28 1.78
#